data_AF-A0A923B7A3-F1
#
_entry.id   AF-A0A923B7A3-F1
#
_cell.length_a   1.000
_cell.length_b   1.000
_cell.length_c   1.000
_cell.angle_alpha   90.00
_cell.angle_beta   90.00
_cell.angle_gamma   90.00
#
_symmetry.space_group_name_H-M   'P 1'
#
loop_
_entity.id
_entity.type
_entity.pdbx_description
1 polymer ?
#
loop_
_entity_poly.entity_id
_entity_poly.type
_entity_poly.pdbx_seq_one_letter_code
_entity_poly.pdbx_strand_id
1 'polypeptide(L)' 'MADAIPYTPTRPSLVRAFERLKGADVLLTDGRGKWWLDEARWQGRRSDRRTRAVVALLAVGVAAAVAALR' A
#
# COMPACT_ATOMS: atom_id res chain seq x y z
N MET A 1 4.93 -10.84 17.47
CA MET A 1 3.61 -11.45 17.72
C MET A 1 2.83 -10.77 18.85
N ALA A 2 3.42 -9.88 19.65
CA ALA A 2 2.77 -9.27 20.82
C ALA A 2 1.70 -8.19 20.48
N ASP A 3 1.72 -7.62 19.27
CA ASP A 3 0.86 -6.48 18.91
C ASP A 3 -0.37 -6.86 18.06
N ALA A 4 -0.74 -8.15 18.04
CA ALA A 4 -1.90 -8.60 17.29
C ALA A 4 -3.20 -8.17 18.01
N ILE A 5 -4.01 -7.36 17.33
CA ILE A 5 -5.24 -6.79 17.88
C ILE A 5 -6.45 -7.52 17.26
N PRO A 6 -7.46 -7.91 18.06
CA PRO A 6 -8.73 -8.37 17.50
C PRO A 6 -9.40 -7.22 16.75
N TYR A 7 -9.73 -7.44 15.48
CA TYR A 7 -10.35 -6.41 14.66
C TYR A 7 -11.47 -7.00 13.81
N THR A 8 -12.69 -6.54 14.08
CA THR A 8 -13.90 -6.92 13.34
C THR A 8 -14.59 -5.66 12.85
N PRO A 9 -14.45 -5.29 11.57
CA PRO A 9 -15.08 -4.08 11.04
C PRO A 9 -16.60 -4.24 10.98
N THR A 10 -17.34 -3.28 11.55
CA THR A 10 -18.82 -3.31 11.60
C THR A 10 -19.48 -2.49 10.49
N ARG A 11 -18.77 -1.51 9.93
CA ARG A 11 -19.28 -0.65 8.84
C ARG A 11 -18.94 -1.24 7.47
N PRO A 12 -19.84 -1.23 6.48
CA PRO A 12 -19.57 -1.76 5.14
C PRO A 12 -18.33 -1.16 4.46
N SER A 13 -18.08 0.15 4.67
CA SER A 13 -16.90 0.83 4.14
C SER A 13 -15.59 0.31 4.75
N LEU A 14 -15.59 0.02 6.05
CA LEU A 14 -14.45 -0.55 6.77
C LEU A 14 -14.23 -2.01 6.40
N VAL A 15 -15.28 -2.79 6.20
CA VAL A 15 -15.18 -4.17 5.69
C VAL A 15 -14.47 -4.17 4.34
N ARG A 16 -14.92 -3.34 3.39
CA ARG A 16 -14.28 -3.22 2.07
C ARG A 16 -12.84 -2.73 2.15
N ALA A 17 -12.53 -1.82 3.07
CA ALA A 17 -11.16 -1.36 3.28
C ALA A 17 -10.27 -2.50 3.84
N PHE A 18 -10.80 -3.25 4.80
CA PHE A 18 -10.11 -4.38 5.41
C PHE A 18 -9.86 -5.50 4.40
N GLU A 19 -10.84 -5.86 3.58
CA GLU A 19 -10.65 -6.81 2.47
C GLU A 19 -9.57 -6.35 1.48
N ARG A 20 -9.55 -5.05 1.14
CA ARG A 20 -8.50 -4.49 0.27
C ARG A 20 -7.10 -4.55 0.90
N LEU A 21 -7.01 -4.44 2.22
CA LEU A 21 -5.73 -4.56 2.94
C LEU A 21 -5.28 -6.02 3.03
N LYS A 22 -6.20 -6.97 3.19
CA LYS A 22 -5.90 -8.41 3.12
C LYS A 22 -5.40 -8.81 1.74
N GLY A 23 -6.11 -8.42 0.67
CA GLY A 23 -5.66 -8.68 -0.72
C GLY A 23 -4.39 -7.94 -1.12
N ALA A 24 -3.97 -6.94 -0.35
CA ALA A 24 -2.70 -6.24 -0.49
C ALA A 24 -1.52 -6.94 0.19
N ASP A 25 -1.79 -8.05 0.91
CA ASP A 25 -0.80 -8.86 1.63
C ASP A 25 0.01 -8.08 2.69
N VAL A 26 -0.55 -6.97 3.20
CA VAL A 26 0.07 -6.13 4.25
C VAL A 26 -0.45 -6.46 5.66
N LEU A 27 -1.48 -7.30 5.75
CA LEU A 27 -2.06 -7.74 7.02
C LEU A 27 -1.67 -9.19 7.28
N LEU A 28 -1.13 -9.44 8.47
CA LEU A 28 -0.81 -10.77 8.97
C LEU A 28 -1.83 -11.16 10.04
N THR A 29 -2.09 -12.46 10.19
CA THR A 29 -3.05 -13.00 11.16
C THR A 29 -2.45 -14.14 11.98
N ASP A 30 -2.89 -14.27 13.22
CA ASP A 30 -2.52 -15.37 14.12
C ASP A 30 -3.38 -16.62 13.88
N GLY A 31 -4.28 -16.59 12.89
CA GLY A 31 -5.24 -17.64 12.61
C GLY A 31 -6.40 -17.72 13.61
N ARG A 32 -6.43 -16.86 14.64
CA ARG A 32 -7.43 -16.84 15.72
C ARG A 32 -8.24 -15.54 15.74
N GLY A 33 -8.25 -14.82 14.62
CA GLY A 33 -9.01 -13.59 14.45
C GLY A 33 -8.31 -12.33 14.95
N LYS A 34 -7.03 -12.41 15.34
CA LYS A 34 -6.21 -11.22 15.58
C LYS A 34 -5.40 -10.88 14.34
N TRP A 35 -5.14 -9.60 14.20
CA TRP A 35 -4.48 -9.03 13.03
C TRP A 35 -3.38 -8.08 13.46
N TRP A 36 -2.31 -8.04 12.68
CA TRP A 36 -1.29 -7.00 12.78
C TRP A 36 -0.85 -6.58 11.39
N LEU A 37 -0.28 -5.38 11.32
CA LEU A 37 0.30 -4.85 10.10
C LEU A 37 1.71 -5.41 9.94
N ASP A 38 2.02 -5.94 8.76
CA ASP A 38 3.40 -6.12 8.36
C ASP A 38 3.98 -4.76 7.98
N GLU A 39 4.71 -4.16 8.91
CA GLU A 39 5.27 -2.81 8.71
C GLU A 39 6.23 -2.76 7.51
N ALA A 40 7.01 -3.82 7.27
CA ALA A 40 7.95 -3.86 6.15
C ALA A 40 7.20 -3.85 4.80
N ARG A 41 6.17 -4.68 4.66
CA ARG A 41 5.33 -4.71 3.45
C ARG A 41 4.51 -3.43 3.30
N TRP A 42 4.02 -2.88 4.40
CA TRP A 42 3.30 -1.61 4.41
C TRP A 42 4.17 -0.45 3.92
N GLN A 43 5.39 -0.34 4.44
CA GLN A 43 6.36 0.67 4.01
C GLN A 43 6.80 0.46 2.57
N GLY A 44 7.06 -0.78 2.15
CA GLY A 44 7.35 -1.13 0.75
C GLY A 44 6.24 -0.64 -0.19
N ARG A 45 4.98 -0.94 0.12
CA ARG A 45 3.81 -0.50 -0.66
C ARG A 45 3.67 1.03 -0.73
N ARG A 46 3.96 1.75 0.35
CA ARG A 46 3.93 3.22 0.36
C ARG A 46 5.07 3.81 -0.46
N SER A 47 6.28 3.28 -0.29
CA SER A 47 7.46 3.68 -1.02
C SER A 47 7.30 3.42 -2.51
N ASP A 48 6.77 2.27 -2.92
CA ASP A 48 6.50 1.93 -4.32
C ASP A 48 5.61 2.94 -5.02
N ARG A 49 4.55 3.44 -4.35
CA ARG A 49 3.68 4.48 -4.92
C ARG A 49 4.45 5.79 -5.15
N ARG A 50 5.27 6.19 -4.17
CA ARG A 50 6.08 7.42 -4.28
C ARG A 50 7.16 7.27 -5.35
N THR A 51 7.84 6.12 -5.39
CA THR A 51 8.84 5.80 -6.41
C THR A 51 8.23 5.82 -7.80
N ARG A 52 7.06 5.19 -8.01
CA ARG A 52 6.34 5.23 -9.29
C ARG A 52 5.96 6.65 -9.70
N ALA A 53 5.50 7.48 -8.76
CA ALA A 53 5.17 8.87 -9.06
C ALA A 53 6.41 9.70 -9.47
N VAL A 54 7.53 9.53 -8.76
CA VAL A 54 8.80 10.19 -9.10
C VAL A 54 9.30 9.73 -10.47
N VAL A 55 9.28 8.42 -10.74
CA VAL A 55 9.67 7.87 -12.04
C VAL A 55 8.79 8.41 -13.17
N ALA A 56 7.47 8.50 -12.96
CA ALA A 56 6.55 9.07 -13.93
C ALA A 56 6.84 10.55 -14.21
N LEU A 57 7.09 11.36 -13.17
CA LEU A 57 7.46 12.76 -13.32
C LEU A 57 8.78 12.93 -14.08
N LEU A 58 9.78 12.10 -13.78
CA LEU A 58 11.05 12.10 -14.51
C LEU A 58 10.84 11.75 -15.99
N ALA A 59 10.03 10.72 -16.29
CA ALA A 59 9.72 10.35 -17.66
C ALA A 59 9.01 11.49 -18.43
N VAL A 60 8.08 12.20 -17.78
CA VAL A 60 7.41 13.38 -18.37
C VAL A 60 8.41 14.51 -18.62
N GLY A 61 9.31 14.78 -17.67
CA GLY A 61 10.37 15.78 -17.84
C GLY A 61 11.32 15.47 -19.00
N VAL A 62 11.75 14.21 -19.13
CA VAL A 62 12.58 13.74 -20.25
C VAL A 62 11.84 13.89 -21.58
N ALA A 63 10.57 13.47 -21.65
CA ALA A 63 9.77 13.60 -22.86
C ALA A 63 9.57 15.08 -23.28
N ALA A 64 9.36 15.98 -22.33
CA ALA A 64 9.23 17.42 -22.59
C ALA A 64 10.56 18.03 -23.09
N ALA A 65 11.70 17.64 -22.52
CA ALA A 65 13.02 18.11 -22.97
C ALA A 65 13.35 17.64 -24.40
N VAL A 66 13.08 16.37 -24.71
CA VAL A 66 13.24 15.83 -26.08
C VAL A 66 12.30 16.55 -27.05
N ALA A 67 11.09 16.89 -26.61
CA ALA A 67 10.13 17.64 -27.41
C ALA A 67 10.56 19.07 -27.76
N ALA A 68 11.31 19.73 -26.88
CA ALA A 68 11.81 21.08 -27.11
C ALA A 68 13.05 21.13 -28.02
N LEU A 69 13.72 19.98 -28.24
CA LEU A 69 14.91 19.88 -29.09
C LEU A 69 14.62 19.51 -30.56
N ARG A 70 13.36 19.22 -30.89
CA ARG A 70 12.86 18.85 -32.22
C ARG A 70 12.01 19.98 -32.81
#